data_AF-A0A3C1CLU2-F1
#
_entry.id   AF-A0A3C1CLU2-F1
#
_cell.length_a   1.000
_cell.length_b   1.000
_cell.length_c   1.000
_cell.angle_alpha   90.00
_cell.angle_beta   90.00
_cell.angle_gamma   90.00
#
_symmetry.space_group_name_H-M   'P 1'
#
loop_
_entity.id
_entity.type
_entity.pdbx_description
1 polymer ?
#
loop_
_entity_poly.entity_id
_entity_poly.type
_entity_poly.pdbx_seq_one_letter_code
_entity_poly.pdbx_strand_id
1 'polypeptide(L)'
;MSAPRVVSVAAASAAARAGLQVGDELLSVGGRVPRDVIEYRLLVDEADPEVMVRRGHEEFELVVDKEAGEALGAEVSSAVFDRVRTCDN
;
A
#
# COMPACT_ATOMS: atom_id res chain seq x y z
N MET A 1 -4.67 -14.48 -7.64
CA MET A 1 -4.59 -13.86 -6.30
C MET A 1 -5.10 -12.45 -6.45
N SER A 2 -6.02 -12.00 -5.59
CA SER A 2 -6.54 -10.62 -5.65
C SER A 2 -5.45 -9.66 -5.18
N ALA A 3 -5.33 -8.50 -5.84
CA ALA A 3 -4.45 -7.43 -5.37
C ALA A 3 -4.91 -6.94 -3.98
N PRO A 4 -3.98 -6.54 -3.10
CA PRO A 4 -4.33 -5.92 -1.82
C PRO A 4 -5.05 -4.59 -2.05
N ARG A 5 -6.13 -4.34 -1.32
CA ARG A 5 -6.96 -3.13 -1.50
C ARG A 5 -6.76 -2.17 -0.33
N VAL A 6 -6.55 -0.89 -0.59
CA VAL A 6 -6.38 0.15 0.43
C VAL A 6 -7.64 0.20 1.31
N VAL A 7 -7.47 0.02 2.62
CA VAL A 7 -8.56 0.02 3.61
C VAL A 7 -8.61 1.29 4.43
N SER A 8 -7.48 1.97 4.59
CA SER A 8 -7.41 3.24 5.29
C SER A 8 -6.31 4.12 4.69
N VAL A 9 -6.53 5.43 4.74
CA VAL A 9 -5.54 6.45 4.40
C VAL A 9 -5.62 7.51 5.50
N ALA A 10 -4.51 7.72 6.20
CA ALA A 10 -4.42 8.71 7.26
C ALA A 10 -4.49 10.13 6.68
N ALA A 11 -5.25 11.01 7.34
CA ALA A 11 -5.34 12.41 6.93
C ALA A 11 -3.96 13.10 6.99
N ALA A 12 -3.69 13.98 6.03
CA ALA A 12 -2.41 14.69 5.88
C ALA A 12 -1.15 13.80 5.69
N SER A 13 -1.31 12.48 5.50
CA SER A 13 -0.22 11.57 5.19
C SER A 13 0.35 11.78 3.78
N ALA A 14 1.53 11.20 3.53
CA ALA A 14 2.13 11.19 2.19
C ALA A 14 1.19 10.53 1.15
N ALA A 15 0.57 9.40 1.49
CA ALA A 15 -0.42 8.75 0.64
C ALA A 15 -1.63 9.65 0.32
N ALA A 16 -2.15 10.38 1.31
CA ALA A 16 -3.25 11.30 1.09
C ALA A 16 -2.86 12.46 0.17
N ARG A 17 -1.64 13.01 0.33
CA ARG A 17 -1.11 14.08 -0.54
C ARG A 17 -0.89 13.59 -1.98
N ALA A 18 -0.47 12.34 -2.14
CA ALA A 18 -0.31 11.70 -3.45
C ALA A 18 -1.65 11.34 -4.14
N GLY A 19 -2.78 11.43 -3.43
CA GLY A 19 -4.10 11.15 -3.99
C GLY A 19 -4.54 9.69 -3.92
N LEU A 20 -3.88 8.88 -3.09
CA LEU A 20 -4.31 7.52 -2.77
C LEU A 20 -5.63 7.54 -1.99
N GLN A 21 -6.53 6.62 -2.30
CA GLN A 21 -7.86 6.57 -1.71
C GLN A 21 -8.20 5.17 -1.20
N VAL A 22 -9.11 5.14 -0.21
CA VAL A 22 -9.69 3.88 0.27
C VAL A 22 -10.45 3.21 -0.87
N GLY A 23 -10.18 1.92 -1.08
CA GLY A 23 -10.73 1.14 -2.17
C GLY A 23 -9.82 1.02 -3.39
N ASP A 24 -8.70 1.73 -3.45
CA ASP A 24 -7.71 1.53 -4.50
C ASP A 24 -7.09 0.13 -4.39
N GLU A 25 -6.93 -0.56 -5.51
CA GLU A 25 -6.22 -1.85 -5.57
C GLU A 25 -4.75 -1.59 -5.84
N LEU A 26 -3.88 -2.00 -4.93
CA LEU A 26 -2.44 -1.79 -5.03
C LEU A 26 -1.83 -2.91 -5.89
N LEU A 27 -1.40 -2.55 -7.11
CA LEU A 27 -0.85 -3.48 -8.09
C LEU A 27 0.65 -3.68 -7.88
N SER A 28 1.41 -2.61 -7.67
CA SER A 28 2.85 -2.67 -7.40
C SER A 28 3.37 -1.43 -6.66
N VAL A 29 4.52 -1.58 -6.00
CA VAL A 29 5.30 -0.50 -5.41
C VAL A 29 6.75 -0.61 -5.93
N GLY A 30 7.31 0.46 -6.49
CA GLY A 30 8.65 0.47 -7.10
C GLY A 30 8.81 -0.59 -8.18
N GLY A 31 7.79 -0.80 -9.00
CA GLY A 31 7.76 -1.84 -10.05
C GLY A 31 7.67 -3.29 -9.55
N ARG A 32 7.48 -3.52 -8.24
CA ARG A 32 7.37 -4.85 -7.64
C ARG A 32 5.97 -5.10 -7.08
N VAL A 33 5.40 -6.27 -7.37
CA VAL A 33 4.10 -6.69 -6.81
C VAL A 33 4.34 -7.27 -5.41
N PRO A 34 3.94 -6.59 -4.33
CA PRO A 34 4.16 -7.10 -2.98
C PRO A 34 3.35 -8.38 -2.74
N ARG A 35 4.00 -9.39 -2.18
CA ARG A 35 3.39 -10.70 -1.89
C ARG A 35 2.70 -10.77 -0.53
N ASP A 36 3.16 -9.96 0.42
CA ASP A 36 2.64 -9.90 1.79
C ASP A 36 2.83 -8.50 2.43
N VAL A 37 2.45 -8.37 3.71
CA VAL A 37 2.57 -7.10 4.47
C VAL A 37 4.01 -6.65 4.65
N ILE A 38 4.94 -7.60 4.75
CA ILE A 38 6.34 -7.33 5.06
C ILE A 38 7.01 -6.75 3.82
N GLU A 39 6.80 -7.38 2.66
CA GLU A 39 7.27 -6.83 1.38
C GLU A 39 6.66 -5.47 1.10
N TYR A 40 5.34 -5.31 1.29
CA TYR A 40 4.70 -3.99 1.14
C TYR A 40 5.38 -2.93 2.02
N ARG A 41 5.58 -3.22 3.32
CA ARG A 41 6.24 -2.29 4.26
C ARG A 41 7.66 -1.95 3.83
N LEU A 42 8.44 -2.93 3.37
CA LEU A 42 9.81 -2.70 2.90
C LEU A 42 9.83 -1.81 1.65
N LEU A 43 8.93 -2.04 0.70
CA LEU A 43 8.89 -1.26 -0.55
C LEU A 43 8.44 0.18 -0.31
N VAL A 44 7.45 0.40 0.56
CA VAL A 44 6.98 1.76 0.89
C VAL A 44 7.89 2.48 1.87
N ASP A 45 8.93 1.83 2.41
CA ASP A 45 9.91 2.48 3.29
C ASP A 45 10.89 3.35 2.51
N GLU A 46 11.06 3.08 1.20
CA GLU A 46 11.92 3.86 0.30
C GLU A 46 11.41 5.32 0.17
N ALA A 47 12.29 6.21 -0.31
CA ALA A 47 11.93 7.59 -0.65
C ALA A 47 11.16 7.62 -1.97
N ASP A 48 10.17 8.51 -2.05
CA ASP A 48 9.36 8.76 -3.25
C ASP A 48 8.87 7.49 -3.98
N PRO A 49 8.26 6.50 -3.27
CA PRO A 49 7.90 5.24 -3.89
C PRO A 49 6.84 5.42 -4.98
N GLU A 50 7.06 4.79 -6.12
CA GLU A 50 6.11 4.70 -7.24
C GLU A 50 5.07 3.63 -6.95
N VAL A 51 3.81 4.02 -6.77
CA VAL A 51 2.71 3.11 -6.45
C VAL A 51 1.77 3.01 -7.63
N MET A 52 1.68 1.82 -8.23
CA MET A 52 0.70 1.52 -9.26
C MET A 52 -0.59 1.05 -8.59
N VAL A 53 -1.70 1.74 -8.90
CA VAL A 53 -3.02 1.41 -8.36
C VAL A 53 -4.06 1.24 -9.45
N ARG A 54 -5.11 0.47 -9.13
CA ARG A 54 -6.33 0.40 -9.92
C ARG A 54 -7.51 0.96 -9.13
N ARG A 55 -8.21 1.93 -9.73
CA ARG A 55 -9.47 2.49 -9.21
C ARG A 55 -10.59 2.19 -10.20
N GLY A 56 -11.42 1.20 -9.89
CA GLY A 56 -12.45 0.72 -10.81
C GLY A 56 -11.83 0.04 -12.04
N HIS A 57 -11.91 0.67 -13.21
CA HIS A 57 -11.34 0.16 -14.47
C HIS A 57 -10.08 0.90 -14.91
N GLU A 58 -9.67 1.92 -14.17
CA GLU A 58 -8.52 2.75 -14.51
C GLU A 58 -7.30 2.33 -13.68
N GLU A 59 -6.16 2.18 -14.35
CA GLU A 59 -4.86 1.92 -13.75
C GLU A 59 -3.97 3.13 -13.95
N PHE A 60 -3.34 3.59 -12.88
CA PHE A 60 -2.45 4.74 -12.91
C PHE A 60 -1.40 4.64 -11.81
N GLU A 61 -0.32 5.36 -12.03
CA GLU A 61 0.81 5.44 -11.12
C GLU A 61 0.76 6.72 -10.29
N LEU A 62 1.09 6.60 -9.01
CA LEU A 62 1.21 7.70 -8.07
C LEU A 62 2.64 7.69 -7.53
N VAL A 63 3.34 8.81 -7.64
CA VAL A 63 4.59 9.03 -6.91
C VAL A 63 4.25 9.63 -5.56
N VAL A 64 4.71 9.01 -4.48
CA VAL A 64 4.39 9.45 -3.13
C VAL A 64 5.54 10.22 -2.51
N ASP A 65 5.49 11.55 -2.59
CA ASP A 65 6.53 12.41 -2.04
C ASP A 65 6.69 12.24 -0.52
N LYS A 66 7.79 11.59 -0.11
CA LYS A 66 8.16 11.35 1.28
C LYS A 66 9.63 10.96 1.44
N GLU A 67 10.15 11.14 2.65
CA GLU A 67 11.49 10.67 2.99
C GLU A 67 11.54 9.14 3.19
N ALA A 68 12.72 8.55 3.01
CA ALA A 68 12.94 7.16 3.39
C ALA A 68 12.74 6.97 4.91
N GLY A 69 12.04 5.92 5.31
CA GLY A 69 11.64 5.70 6.71
C GLY A 69 10.42 6.49 7.19
N GLU A 70 9.93 7.46 6.41
CA GLU A 70 8.66 8.15 6.71
C GLU A 70 7.48 7.21 6.45
N ALA A 71 6.49 7.21 7.35
CA ALA A 71 5.30 6.39 7.17
C ALA A 71 4.48 6.85 5.95
N LEU A 72 4.16 5.92 5.05
CA LEU A 72 3.29 6.19 3.90
C LEU A 72 1.90 6.71 4.32
N GLY A 73 1.37 6.18 5.42
CA GLY A 73 0.04 6.52 5.95
C GLY A 73 -1.12 5.88 5.19
N ALA A 74 -0.87 4.78 4.48
CA ALA A 74 -1.89 3.94 3.87
C ALA A 74 -1.80 2.50 4.38
N GLU A 75 -2.96 1.91 4.68
CA GLU A 75 -3.09 0.49 5.04
C GLU A 75 -3.80 -0.27 3.94
N VAL A 76 -3.37 -1.51 3.70
CA VAL A 76 -3.96 -2.39 2.69
C VAL A 76 -4.56 -3.64 3.32
N SER A 77 -5.70 -4.09 2.79
CA SER A 77 -6.30 -5.40 3.05
C SER A 77 -5.45 -6.48 2.43
N SER A 78 -5.39 -7.65 3.06
CA SER A 78 -4.76 -8.80 2.43
C SER A 78 -5.32 -10.12 2.92
N ALA A 79 -5.43 -11.06 1.98
CA ALA A 79 -5.79 -12.46 2.21
C ALA A 79 -4.60 -13.34 2.65
N VAL A 80 -3.38 -12.78 2.72
CA VAL A 80 -2.19 -13.39 3.35
C VAL A 80 -1.90 -12.74 4.72
N PHE A 81 -2.55 -11.62 5.07
CA PHE A 81 -2.54 -11.10 6.44
C PHE A 81 -3.44 -11.92 7.38
N ASP A 82 -4.26 -12.82 6.83
CA ASP A 82 -5.20 -13.69 7.54
C ASP A 82 -4.55 -14.95 8.14
N ARG A 83 -3.23 -14.95 8.35
CA ARG A 83 -2.50 -16.00 9.09
C ARG A 83 -1.69 -15.43 10.25
N VAL A 84 -2.28 -14.57 11.05
CA VAL A 84 -2.01 -14.69 12.48
C VAL A 84 -3.02 -15.71 12.98
N ARG A 85 -2.57 -16.97 13.10
CA ARG A 85 -3.15 -17.84 14.13
C ARG A 85 -3.05 -17.02 15.41
N THR A 86 -4.18 -16.59 15.95
CA THR A 86 -4.29 -16.32 17.37
C THR A 86 -3.84 -17.60 18.06
N CYS A 87 -2.56 -17.68 18.44
CA CYS A 87 -2.18 -18.56 19.51
C CYS A 87 -2.83 -17.97 20.75
N ASP A 88 -3.83 -18.67 21.26
CA ASP A 88 -4.23 -18.59 22.66
C ASP A 88 -2.98 -18.59 23.54
N ASN A 89 -2.84 -17.57 24.37
CA ASN A 89 -2.09 -17.65 25.61
C ASN A 89 -2.83 -16.87 26.69
#